data_AF-A0A962YXY1-F1
#
_entry.id   AF-A0A962YXY1-F1
#
_cell.length_a   1.000
_cell.length_b   1.000
_cell.length_c   1.000
_cell.angle_alpha   90.00
_cell.angle_beta   90.00
_cell.angle_gamma   90.00
#
_symmetry.space_group_name_H-M   'P 1'
#
loop_
_entity.id
_entity.type
_entity.pdbx_description
1 polymer ?
#
loop_
_entity_poly.entity_id
_entity_poly.type
_entity_poly.pdbx_seq_one_letter_code
_entity_poly.pdbx_strand_id
1 'polypeptide(L)'
;LPNLSRDHSSKSPERYSATLDWGLRLVILIGIPAAVGLLTLAGPLLSTLIQHGKFDVVDVTMTRKSLMAYSLGLPGFMLVKVLASAFYSKQNIKTPVKVAAFALVLNLILNIILIHPLAHAGLALSTSIASFFNAVCLIFLLLRRGIYKPKANWFSFLLRVGVAAMLMAAFILWYAGSYQVWMAWDTAVRILHLLIVITVSVVLYFSALWLMGLRIKHFRVQDETDSRSS
;
A
#
# COMPACT_ATOMS: atom_id res chain seq x y z
N LEU A 1 5.13 -16.84 2.03
CA LEU A 1 6.30 -16.40 2.82
C LEU A 1 7.17 -17.61 3.26
N PRO A 2 7.88 -18.34 2.36
CA PRO A 2 8.79 -19.43 2.77
C PRO A 2 10.29 -19.07 2.72
N ASN A 3 10.68 -17.93 2.12
CA ASN A 3 12.11 -17.59 1.91
C ASN A 3 12.75 -16.79 3.07
N LEU A 4 11.97 -16.31 4.04
CA LEU A 4 12.50 -15.59 5.20
C LEU A 4 12.93 -16.53 6.35
N SER A 5 12.45 -17.78 6.36
CA SER A 5 12.67 -18.73 7.45
C SER A 5 13.88 -19.65 7.25
N ARG A 6 14.54 -19.62 6.08
CA ARG A 6 15.72 -20.47 5.76
C ARG A 6 17.07 -19.77 5.88
N ASP A 7 17.12 -18.44 5.99
CA ASP A 7 18.37 -17.68 6.15
C ASP A 7 18.74 -17.50 7.64
N HIS A 8 18.85 -18.61 8.37
CA HIS A 8 19.57 -18.65 9.65
C HIS A 8 21.06 -18.89 9.40
N SER A 9 21.76 -17.89 8.86
CA SER A 9 23.16 -17.67 9.24
C SER A 9 23.52 -16.19 9.07
N SER A 10 23.81 -15.58 10.21
CA SER A 10 24.14 -14.19 10.44
C SER A 10 25.52 -13.79 9.87
N LYS A 11 25.72 -13.78 8.55
CA LYS A 11 27.06 -13.47 7.99
C LYS A 11 27.17 -12.34 6.96
N SER A 12 26.10 -11.65 6.58
CA SER A 12 26.25 -10.37 5.85
C SER A 12 25.11 -9.38 6.13
N PRO A 13 25.37 -8.33 6.93
CA PRO A 13 24.46 -7.18 7.10
C PRO A 13 23.96 -6.62 5.75
N GLU A 14 24.76 -6.73 4.70
CA GLU A 14 24.49 -6.29 3.34
C GLU A 14 23.36 -7.09 2.69
N ARG A 15 23.36 -8.42 2.81
CA ARG A 15 22.31 -9.29 2.26
C ARG A 15 20.99 -9.05 2.97
N TYR A 16 21.03 -8.88 4.29
CA TYR A 16 19.84 -8.53 5.08
C TYR A 16 19.25 -7.18 4.64
N SER A 17 20.09 -6.14 4.51
CA SER A 17 19.66 -4.82 4.03
C SER A 17 19.10 -4.89 2.60
N ALA A 18 19.69 -5.71 1.73
CA ALA A 18 19.20 -5.89 0.37
C ALA A 18 17.83 -6.58 0.30
N THR A 19 17.60 -7.61 1.14
CA THR A 19 16.30 -8.27 1.25
C THR A 19 15.23 -7.33 1.81
N LEU A 20 15.59 -6.50 2.79
CA LEU A 20 14.68 -5.49 3.32
C LEU A 20 14.35 -4.40 2.27
N ASP A 21 15.36 -3.89 1.56
CA ASP A 21 15.18 -2.94 0.44
C ASP A 21 14.22 -3.49 -0.62
N TRP A 22 14.43 -4.76 -1.00
CA TRP A 22 13.56 -5.48 -1.93
C TRP A 22 12.12 -5.55 -1.42
N GLY A 23 11.92 -5.95 -0.16
CA GLY A 23 10.60 -6.05 0.45
C GLY A 23 9.88 -4.70 0.50
N LEU A 24 10.58 -3.62 0.86
CA LEU A 24 10.03 -2.27 0.89
C LEU A 24 9.63 -1.77 -0.50
N ARG A 25 10.48 -1.99 -1.51
CA ARG A 25 10.17 -1.64 -2.90
C ARG A 25 8.97 -2.43 -3.41
N LEU A 26 8.87 -3.72 -3.12
CA LEU A 26 7.73 -4.55 -3.50
C LEU A 26 6.43 -4.07 -2.84
N VAL A 27 6.49 -3.72 -1.55
CA VAL A 27 5.33 -3.13 -0.84
C VAL A 27 4.88 -1.84 -1.50
N ILE A 28 5.79 -0.94 -1.87
CA ILE A 28 5.42 0.33 -2.51
C ILE A 28 4.91 0.08 -3.94
N LEU A 29 5.55 -0.82 -4.68
CA LEU A 29 5.18 -1.18 -6.05
C LEU A 29 3.74 -1.70 -6.15
N ILE A 30 3.25 -2.41 -5.13
CA ILE A 30 1.90 -3.00 -5.10
C ILE A 30 0.95 -2.14 -4.27
N GLY A 31 1.40 -1.60 -3.14
CA GLY A 31 0.58 -0.88 -2.18
C GLY A 31 0.09 0.47 -2.69
N ILE A 32 0.93 1.22 -3.41
CA ILE A 32 0.54 2.51 -3.99
C ILE A 32 -0.57 2.36 -5.03
N PRO A 33 -0.45 1.52 -6.10
CA PRO A 33 -1.54 1.37 -7.06
C PRO A 33 -2.79 0.76 -6.42
N ALA A 34 -2.65 -0.15 -5.45
CA ALA A 34 -3.81 -0.69 -4.73
C ALA A 34 -4.56 0.42 -3.96
N ALA A 35 -3.83 1.28 -3.24
CA ALA A 35 -4.41 2.41 -2.53
C ALA A 35 -5.09 3.40 -3.47
N VAL A 36 -4.45 3.74 -4.60
CA VAL A 36 -5.00 4.66 -5.60
C VAL A 36 -6.23 4.07 -6.29
N GLY A 37 -6.19 2.78 -6.67
CA GLY A 37 -7.33 2.09 -7.25
C GLY A 37 -8.51 2.04 -6.29
N LEU A 38 -8.28 1.71 -5.01
CA LEU A 38 -9.32 1.67 -3.99
C LEU A 38 -9.89 3.07 -3.70
N LEU A 39 -9.04 4.09 -3.67
CA LEU A 39 -9.44 5.49 -3.47
C LEU A 39 -10.33 6.00 -4.62
N THR A 40 -9.93 5.75 -5.85
CA THR A 40 -10.63 6.24 -7.06
C THR A 40 -11.90 5.42 -7.37
N LEU A 41 -11.87 4.11 -7.12
CA LEU A 41 -13.01 3.21 -7.34
C LEU A 41 -13.92 3.06 -6.12
N ALA A 42 -13.68 3.76 -5.01
CA ALA A 42 -14.44 3.61 -3.77
C ALA A 42 -15.96 3.70 -3.98
N GLY A 43 -16.42 4.64 -4.81
CA GLY A 43 -17.84 4.78 -5.15
C GLY A 43 -18.36 3.57 -5.95
N PRO A 44 -17.84 3.31 -7.16
CA PRO A 44 -18.21 2.16 -7.98
C PRO A 44 -18.15 0.80 -7.26
N LEU A 45 -17.13 0.58 -6.41
CA LEU A 45 -16.99 -0.64 -5.62
C LEU A 45 -18.15 -0.81 -4.64
N LEU A 46 -18.45 0.23 -3.86
CA LEU A 46 -19.52 0.17 -2.86
C LEU A 46 -20.90 0.08 -3.50
N SER A 47 -21.14 0.79 -4.60
CA SER A 47 -22.41 0.73 -5.35
C SER A 47 -22.63 -0.60 -6.07
N THR A 48 -21.56 -1.36 -6.34
CA THR A 48 -21.67 -2.67 -6.98
C THR A 48 -21.75 -3.80 -5.95
N LEU A 49 -21.04 -3.68 -4.83
CA LEU A 49 -20.96 -4.74 -3.84
C LEU A 49 -22.05 -4.67 -2.77
N ILE A 50 -22.41 -3.46 -2.32
CA ILE A 50 -23.20 -3.26 -1.10
C ILE A 50 -24.58 -2.65 -1.40
N GLN A 51 -24.76 -1.96 -2.52
CA GLN A 51 -26.05 -1.36 -2.91
C GLN A 51 -27.05 -2.42 -3.40
N HIS A 52 -27.52 -3.26 -2.48
CA HIS A 52 -28.59 -4.24 -2.70
C HIS A 52 -29.55 -4.23 -1.51
N GLY A 53 -30.86 -4.37 -1.78
CA GLY A 53 -31.88 -4.47 -0.75
C GLY A 53 -32.09 -3.17 0.04
N LYS A 54 -31.65 -3.14 1.31
CA LYS A 54 -31.91 -2.03 2.26
C LYS A 54 -30.83 -0.95 2.30
N PHE A 55 -29.75 -1.09 1.50
CA PHE A 55 -28.63 -0.17 1.52
C PHE A 55 -28.87 0.97 0.52
N ASP A 56 -29.11 2.17 1.05
CA ASP A 56 -29.53 3.32 0.23
C ASP A 56 -28.30 4.10 -0.31
N VAL A 57 -28.55 5.02 -1.24
CA VAL A 57 -27.56 5.91 -1.86
C VAL A 57 -26.82 6.74 -0.81
N VAL A 58 -27.51 7.14 0.26
CA VAL A 58 -26.94 7.88 1.38
C VAL A 58 -25.89 7.04 2.11
N ASP A 59 -26.18 5.76 2.36
CA ASP A 59 -25.26 4.84 3.04
C ASP A 59 -24.00 4.62 2.20
N VAL A 60 -24.16 4.39 0.90
CA VAL A 60 -23.03 4.27 -0.05
C VAL A 60 -22.16 5.53 -0.01
N THR A 61 -22.78 6.71 0.01
CA THR A 61 -22.06 7.99 0.01
C THR A 61 -21.26 8.19 1.30
N MET A 62 -21.81 7.80 2.45
CA MET A 62 -21.12 7.89 3.74
C MET A 62 -20.00 6.85 3.87
N THR A 63 -20.26 5.59 3.50
CA THR A 63 -19.25 4.52 3.52
C THR A 63 -18.10 4.81 2.55
N ARG A 64 -18.38 5.45 1.40
CA ARG A 64 -17.34 5.86 0.45
C ARG A 64 -16.27 6.73 1.08
N LYS A 65 -16.66 7.70 1.91
CA LYS A 65 -15.70 8.59 2.59
C LYS A 65 -14.77 7.82 3.51
N SER A 66 -15.30 6.86 4.27
CA SER A 66 -14.50 5.99 5.14
C SER A 66 -13.58 5.07 4.33
N LEU A 67 -14.06 4.49 3.24
CA LEU A 67 -13.23 3.64 2.36
C LEU A 67 -12.09 4.43 1.73
N MET A 68 -12.35 5.66 1.26
CA MET A 68 -11.32 6.55 0.75
C MET A 68 -10.26 6.87 1.82
N ALA A 69 -10.71 7.18 3.04
CA ALA A 69 -9.81 7.47 4.16
C ALA A 69 -8.94 6.26 4.56
N TYR A 70 -9.47 5.03 4.53
CA TYR A 70 -8.69 3.81 4.75
C TYR A 70 -7.74 3.47 3.59
N SER A 71 -8.16 3.72 2.36
CA SER A 71 -7.35 3.49 1.16
C SER A 71 -6.02 4.25 1.24
N LEU A 72 -6.05 5.48 1.76
CA LEU A 72 -4.85 6.28 1.98
C LEU A 72 -3.86 5.59 2.95
N GLY A 73 -4.34 4.92 4.00
CA GLY A 73 -3.50 4.25 5.00
C GLY A 73 -2.96 2.89 4.58
N LEU A 74 -3.49 2.29 3.51
CA LEU A 74 -3.12 0.96 3.04
C LEU A 74 -1.60 0.78 2.84
N PRO A 75 -0.88 1.70 2.17
CA PRO A 75 0.57 1.57 2.01
C PRO A 75 1.30 1.64 3.37
N GLY A 76 0.82 2.48 4.29
CA GLY A 76 1.34 2.59 5.65
C GLY A 76 1.23 1.27 6.42
N PHE A 77 0.07 0.62 6.40
CA PHE A 77 -0.12 -0.69 7.05
C PHE A 77 0.79 -1.77 6.47
N MET A 78 0.92 -1.83 5.15
CA MET A 78 1.81 -2.80 4.50
C MET A 78 3.28 -2.56 4.87
N LEU A 79 3.71 -1.29 4.93
CA LEU A 79 5.06 -0.92 5.34
C LEU A 79 5.32 -1.32 6.80
N VAL A 80 4.40 -1.03 7.72
CA VAL A 80 4.52 -1.44 9.14
C VAL A 80 4.75 -2.94 9.24
N LYS A 81 4.00 -3.76 8.49
CA LYS A 81 4.13 -5.22 8.54
C LYS A 81 5.53 -5.69 8.11
N VAL A 82 6.07 -5.14 7.02
CA VAL A 82 7.42 -5.48 6.54
C VAL A 82 8.49 -4.96 7.51
N LEU A 83 8.39 -3.71 7.95
CA LEU A 83 9.35 -3.12 8.88
C LEU A 83 9.36 -3.81 10.24
N ALA A 84 8.19 -4.19 10.78
CA ALA A 84 8.09 -4.94 12.03
C ALA A 84 8.74 -6.33 11.90
N SER A 85 8.51 -7.02 10.77
CA SER A 85 9.16 -8.32 10.51
C SER A 85 10.69 -8.22 10.50
N ALA A 86 11.22 -7.08 10.04
CA ALA A 86 12.66 -6.78 10.07
C ALA A 86 13.18 -6.76 11.53
N PHE A 87 12.50 -6.06 12.43
CA PHE A 87 12.87 -6.03 13.86
C PHE A 87 12.72 -7.40 14.52
N TYR A 88 11.69 -8.17 14.19
CA TYR A 88 11.50 -9.52 14.72
C TYR A 88 12.59 -10.50 14.28
N SER A 89 13.06 -10.40 13.03
CA SER A 89 14.18 -11.23 12.54
C SER A 89 15.50 -10.97 13.28
N LYS A 90 15.66 -9.77 13.86
CA LYS A 90 16.78 -9.38 14.72
C LYS A 90 16.50 -9.61 16.22
N GLN A 91 15.49 -10.42 16.54
CA GLN A 91 15.03 -10.70 17.92
C GLN A 91 14.66 -9.44 18.73
N ASN A 92 14.35 -8.33 18.07
CA ASN A 92 13.99 -7.07 18.72
C ASN A 92 12.47 -6.83 18.66
N ILE A 93 11.74 -7.44 19.60
CA ILE A 93 10.28 -7.32 19.66
C ILE A 93 9.85 -6.02 20.35
N LYS A 94 10.68 -5.48 21.25
CA LYS A 94 10.33 -4.31 22.08
C LYS A 94 10.22 -3.02 21.26
N THR A 95 11.05 -2.85 20.23
CA THR A 95 11.08 -1.60 19.44
C THR A 95 9.78 -1.40 18.65
N PRO A 96 9.30 -2.38 17.84
CA PRO A 96 8.02 -2.23 17.14
C PRO A 96 6.83 -1.99 18.06
N VAL A 97 6.76 -2.69 19.19
CA VAL A 97 5.66 -2.55 20.14
C VAL A 97 5.60 -1.15 20.74
N LYS A 98 6.75 -0.58 21.14
CA LYS A 98 6.78 0.80 21.66
C LYS A 98 6.33 1.82 20.62
N VAL A 99 6.82 1.72 19.39
CA VAL A 99 6.40 2.62 18.30
C VAL A 99 4.92 2.48 17.99
N ALA A 100 4.40 1.24 17.96
CA ALA A 100 2.98 0.98 17.79
C ALA A 100 2.14 1.60 18.92
N ALA A 101 2.59 1.53 20.18
CA ALA A 101 1.92 2.18 21.29
C ALA A 101 1.86 3.71 21.12
N PHE A 102 2.97 4.36 20.72
CA PHE A 102 2.96 5.79 20.42
C PHE A 102 2.02 6.14 19.25
N ALA A 103 2.00 5.30 18.20
CA ALA A 103 1.08 5.47 17.07
C ALA A 103 -0.38 5.31 17.48
N LEU A 104 -0.70 4.40 18.42
CA LEU A 104 -2.04 4.26 18.99
C LEU A 104 -2.45 5.50 19.80
N VAL A 105 -1.56 6.04 20.63
CA VAL A 105 -1.82 7.30 21.35
C VAL A 105 -2.06 8.45 20.38
N LEU A 106 -1.23 8.58 19.33
CA LEU A 106 -1.44 9.56 18.27
C LEU A 106 -2.78 9.34 17.57
N ASN A 107 -3.15 8.09 17.28
CA ASN A 107 -4.43 7.76 16.68
C ASN A 107 -5.61 8.22 17.55
N LEU A 108 -5.55 7.99 18.86
CA LEU A 108 -6.59 8.43 19.80
C LEU A 108 -6.72 9.96 19.84
N ILE A 109 -5.59 10.68 19.88
CA ILE A 109 -5.59 12.14 19.83
C ILE A 109 -6.21 12.63 18.51
N LEU A 110 -5.80 12.04 17.39
CA LEU A 110 -6.36 12.37 16.07
C LEU A 110 -7.84 12.01 15.96
N ASN A 111 -8.30 10.90 16.55
CA ASN A 111 -9.72 10.56 16.59
C ASN A 111 -10.54 11.68 17.22
N ILE A 112 -10.08 12.20 18.37
CA ILE A 112 -10.78 13.29 19.09
C ILE A 112 -10.78 14.58 18.27
N ILE A 113 -9.70 14.89 17.56
CA ILE A 113 -9.61 16.10 16.72
C ILE A 113 -10.44 15.96 15.44
N LEU A 114 -10.38 14.80 14.77
CA LEU A 114 -10.97 14.58 13.45
C LEU A 114 -12.45 14.15 13.49
N ILE A 115 -12.96 13.69 14.63
CA ILE A 115 -14.37 13.33 14.75
C ILE A 115 -15.29 14.54 14.55
N HIS A 116 -14.86 15.75 14.96
CA HIS A 116 -15.67 16.96 14.84
C HIS A 116 -15.87 17.40 13.36
N PRO A 117 -14.82 17.49 12.52
CA PRO A 117 -14.99 17.89 11.12
C PRO A 117 -15.37 16.74 10.15
N LEU A 118 -14.98 15.49 10.42
CA LEU A 118 -15.13 14.38 9.47
C LEU A 118 -15.99 13.20 9.97
N ALA A 119 -16.52 13.25 11.20
CA ALA A 119 -17.30 12.17 11.81
C ALA A 119 -16.62 10.79 11.64
N HIS A 120 -17.33 9.80 11.08
CA HIS A 120 -16.83 8.43 10.88
C HIS A 120 -15.63 8.35 9.92
N ALA A 121 -15.55 9.23 8.92
CA ALA A 121 -14.41 9.28 8.00
C ALA A 121 -13.15 9.79 8.72
N GLY A 122 -13.32 10.59 9.78
CA GLY A 122 -12.23 11.09 10.63
C GLY A 122 -11.51 9.97 11.36
N LEU A 123 -12.26 8.96 11.84
CA LEU A 123 -11.70 7.76 12.48
C LEU A 123 -10.89 6.89 11.50
N ALA A 124 -11.35 6.78 10.26
CA ALA A 124 -10.61 6.07 9.23
C ALA A 124 -9.31 6.83 8.87
N LEU A 125 -9.39 8.15 8.74
CA LEU A 125 -8.24 8.99 8.36
C LEU A 125 -7.18 9.03 9.47
N SER A 126 -7.59 9.16 10.72
CA SER A 126 -6.67 9.11 11.86
C SER A 126 -5.89 7.79 11.92
N THR A 127 -6.54 6.66 11.58
CA THR A 127 -5.92 5.33 11.59
C THR A 127 -4.88 5.23 10.48
N SER A 128 -5.20 5.80 9.32
CA SER A 128 -4.27 5.93 8.19
C SER A 128 -3.06 6.81 8.51
N ILE A 129 -3.27 7.97 9.16
CA ILE A 129 -2.17 8.84 9.59
C ILE A 129 -1.29 8.13 10.62
N ALA A 130 -1.90 7.45 11.60
CA ALA A 130 -1.17 6.69 12.61
C ALA A 130 -0.35 5.54 12.01
N SER A 131 -0.84 4.86 10.97
CA SER A 131 -0.10 3.79 10.30
C SER A 131 1.12 4.34 9.55
N PHE A 132 1.01 5.49 8.89
CA PHE A 132 2.16 6.18 8.29
C PHE A 132 3.18 6.64 9.33
N PHE A 133 2.70 7.25 10.43
CA PHE A 133 3.58 7.64 11.53
C PHE A 133 4.37 6.44 12.06
N ASN A 134 3.71 5.31 12.28
CA ASN A 134 4.35 4.07 12.70
C ASN A 134 5.41 3.60 11.69
N ALA A 135 5.06 3.53 10.40
CA ALA A 135 6.00 3.16 9.34
C ALA A 135 7.23 4.08 9.29
N VAL A 136 7.02 5.39 9.37
CA VAL A 136 8.09 6.41 9.34
C VAL A 136 9.02 6.27 10.55
N CYS A 137 8.46 6.10 11.76
CA CYS A 137 9.28 5.89 12.95
C CYS A 137 10.10 4.59 12.86
N LEU A 138 9.51 3.49 12.36
CA LEU A 138 10.23 2.22 12.22
C LEU A 138 11.37 2.32 11.21
N ILE A 139 11.13 2.90 10.02
CA ILE A 139 12.17 3.03 9.01
C ILE A 139 13.28 3.98 9.47
N PHE A 140 12.92 5.07 10.16
CA PHE A 140 13.90 5.97 10.77
C PHE A 140 14.78 5.27 11.81
N LEU A 141 14.19 4.43 12.67
CA LEU A 141 14.95 3.64 13.65
C LEU A 141 15.86 2.60 12.99
N LEU A 142 15.42 1.99 11.88
CA LEU A 142 16.24 1.05 11.09
C LEU A 142 17.45 1.76 10.46
N LEU A 143 17.25 2.97 9.93
CA LEU A 143 18.33 3.81 9.38
C LEU A 143 19.30 4.27 10.47
N ARG A 144 18.77 4.80 11.58
CA ARG A 144 19.57 5.32 12.70
C ARG A 144 20.43 4.24 13.37
N ARG A 145 19.93 3.00 13.43
CA ARG A 145 20.68 1.86 13.98
C ARG A 145 21.63 1.19 12.98
N GLY A 146 21.72 1.70 11.73
CA GLY A 146 22.57 1.14 10.69
C GLY A 146 22.17 -0.26 10.22
N ILE A 147 20.96 -0.71 10.58
CA ILE A 147 20.43 -2.03 10.23
C ILE A 147 20.00 -2.06 8.75
N TYR A 148 19.58 -0.90 8.23
CA TYR A 148 19.16 -0.70 6.85
C TYR A 148 19.97 0.41 6.20
N LYS A 149 20.53 0.12 5.03
CA LYS A 149 21.16 1.08 4.13
C LYS A 149 20.37 1.09 2.82
N PRO A 150 19.68 2.21 2.48
CA PRO A 150 18.93 2.31 1.24
C PRO A 150 19.84 2.13 0.03
N LYS A 151 19.42 1.34 -0.95
CA LYS A 151 20.14 1.26 -2.23
C LYS A 151 20.08 2.59 -2.99
N ALA A 152 21.02 2.82 -3.91
CA ALA A 152 20.91 3.92 -4.87
C ALA A 152 19.58 3.83 -5.65
N ASN A 153 19.11 4.97 -6.18
CA ASN A 153 17.92 5.08 -7.04
C ASN A 153 16.55 4.91 -6.36
N TRP A 154 16.43 5.12 -5.04
CA TRP A 154 15.12 5.16 -4.36
C TRP A 154 14.21 6.28 -4.91
N PHE A 155 14.76 7.46 -5.14
CA PHE A 155 14.00 8.59 -5.67
C PHE A 155 13.45 8.31 -7.08
N SER A 156 14.28 7.80 -8.00
CA SER A 156 13.82 7.43 -9.35
C SER A 156 12.75 6.34 -9.31
N PHE A 157 12.87 5.37 -8.39
CA PHE A 157 11.85 4.34 -8.20
C PHE A 157 10.51 4.93 -7.73
N LEU A 158 10.52 5.78 -6.70
CA LEU A 158 9.33 6.45 -6.19
C LEU A 158 8.67 7.33 -7.26
N LEU A 159 9.47 8.05 -8.05
CA LEU A 159 8.97 8.88 -9.13
C LEU A 159 8.28 8.04 -10.21
N ARG A 160 8.89 6.93 -10.65
CA ARG A 160 8.30 6.01 -11.65
C ARG A 160 6.99 5.40 -11.15
N VAL A 161 6.96 4.93 -9.90
CA VAL A 161 5.74 4.39 -9.27
C VAL A 161 4.67 5.47 -9.15
N GLY A 162 5.05 6.68 -8.73
CA GLY A 162 4.14 7.82 -8.62
C GLY A 162 3.52 8.19 -9.97
N VAL A 163 4.34 8.32 -11.03
CA VAL A 163 3.86 8.63 -12.38
C VAL A 163 2.95 7.52 -12.91
N ALA A 164 3.34 6.25 -12.79
CA ALA A 164 2.49 5.14 -13.22
C ALA A 164 1.15 5.09 -12.45
N ALA A 165 1.17 5.36 -11.14
CA ALA A 165 -0.04 5.42 -10.32
C ALA A 165 -0.92 6.62 -10.69
N MET A 166 -0.33 7.77 -11.02
CA MET A 166 -1.08 8.93 -11.52
C MET A 166 -1.73 8.68 -12.88
N LEU A 167 -1.02 8.03 -13.81
CA LEU A 167 -1.58 7.63 -15.11
C LEU A 167 -2.76 6.66 -14.94
N MET A 168 -2.61 5.68 -14.05
CA MET A 168 -3.69 4.76 -13.69
C MET A 168 -4.88 5.51 -13.06
N ALA A 169 -4.64 6.44 -12.14
CA ALA A 169 -5.69 7.25 -11.53
C ALA A 169 -6.43 8.11 -12.58
N ALA A 170 -5.70 8.76 -13.49
CA ALA A 170 -6.26 9.57 -14.55
C ALA A 170 -7.15 8.74 -15.47
N PHE A 171 -6.71 7.54 -15.85
CA PHE A 171 -7.52 6.61 -16.63
C PHE A 171 -8.81 6.20 -15.90
N ILE A 172 -8.71 5.83 -14.62
CA ILE A 172 -9.89 5.45 -13.81
C ILE A 172 -10.87 6.62 -13.73
N LEU A 173 -10.41 7.83 -13.43
CA LEU A 173 -11.29 9.00 -13.31
C LEU A 173 -11.93 9.36 -14.65
N TRP A 174 -11.21 9.22 -15.76
CA TRP A 174 -11.74 9.47 -17.10
C TRP A 174 -12.78 8.41 -17.52
N TYR A 175 -12.50 7.12 -17.29
CA TYR A 175 -13.39 6.03 -17.69
C TYR A 175 -14.59 5.86 -16.76
N ALA A 176 -14.37 5.95 -15.44
CA ALA A 176 -15.44 5.78 -14.47
C ALA A 176 -16.39 6.99 -14.44
N GLY A 177 -15.95 8.17 -14.87
CA GLY A 177 -16.80 9.37 -14.93
C GLY A 177 -17.41 9.72 -13.56
N SER A 178 -18.63 10.26 -13.56
CA SER A 178 -19.36 10.52 -12.30
C SER A 178 -19.97 9.22 -11.75
N TYR A 179 -19.85 9.00 -10.44
CA TYR A 179 -20.41 7.81 -9.78
C TYR A 179 -21.94 7.69 -9.95
N GLN A 180 -22.61 8.78 -10.32
CA GLN A 180 -24.05 8.81 -10.59
C GLN A 180 -24.44 7.97 -11.82
N VAL A 181 -23.56 7.90 -12.83
CA VAL A 181 -23.78 7.05 -14.02
C VAL A 181 -23.80 5.57 -13.63
N TRP A 182 -22.93 5.18 -12.71
CA TRP A 182 -22.88 3.82 -12.18
C TRP A 182 -24.16 3.44 -11.44
N MET A 183 -24.79 4.39 -10.76
CA MET A 183 -26.05 4.15 -10.04
C MET A 183 -27.26 3.99 -10.95
N ALA A 184 -27.18 4.42 -12.22
CA ALA A 184 -28.25 4.24 -13.20
C ALA A 184 -28.19 2.88 -13.91
N TRP A 185 -27.04 2.20 -13.88
CA TRP A 185 -26.86 0.92 -14.55
C TRP A 185 -27.42 -0.25 -13.75
N ASP A 186 -27.82 -1.30 -14.46
CA ASP A 186 -28.19 -2.58 -13.87
C ASP A 186 -26.97 -3.28 -13.24
N THR A 187 -27.20 -4.14 -12.24
CA THR A 187 -26.13 -4.76 -11.43
C THR A 187 -25.14 -5.55 -12.27
N ALA A 188 -25.61 -6.31 -13.26
CA ALA A 188 -24.73 -7.10 -14.13
C ALA A 188 -23.78 -6.21 -14.96
N VAL A 189 -24.29 -5.08 -15.46
CA VAL A 189 -23.51 -4.10 -16.23
C VAL A 189 -22.46 -3.42 -15.35
N ARG A 190 -22.82 -3.07 -14.11
CA ARG A 190 -21.86 -2.52 -13.13
C ARG A 190 -20.70 -3.47 -12.86
N ILE A 191 -20.99 -4.75 -12.60
CA ILE A 191 -19.97 -5.77 -12.35
C ILE A 191 -19.01 -5.89 -13.54
N LEU A 192 -19.55 -5.93 -14.76
CA LEU A 192 -18.76 -6.03 -15.98
C LEU A 192 -17.83 -4.82 -16.17
N HIS A 193 -18.36 -3.60 -16.08
CA HIS A 193 -17.53 -2.38 -16.22
C HIS A 193 -16.50 -2.25 -15.10
N LEU A 194 -16.82 -2.68 -13.88
CA LEU A 194 -15.89 -2.69 -12.75
C LEU A 194 -14.74 -3.68 -12.99
N LEU A 195 -15.02 -4.88 -13.49
CA LEU A 195 -13.98 -5.84 -13.86
C LEU A 195 -13.10 -5.32 -14.99
N ILE A 196 -13.69 -4.72 -16.02
CA ILE A 196 -12.96 -4.12 -17.14
C ILE A 196 -12.04 -3.02 -16.63
N VAL A 197 -12.54 -2.07 -15.83
CA VAL A 197 -11.73 -0.94 -15.38
C VAL A 197 -10.58 -1.40 -14.49
N ILE A 198 -10.80 -2.39 -13.61
CA ILE A 198 -9.75 -2.96 -12.76
C ILE A 198 -8.68 -3.63 -13.63
N THR A 199 -9.07 -4.50 -14.57
CA THR A 199 -8.12 -5.22 -15.43
C THR A 199 -7.31 -4.24 -16.28
N VAL A 200 -7.96 -3.27 -16.93
CA VAL A 200 -7.27 -2.28 -17.77
C VAL A 200 -6.35 -1.40 -16.92
N SER A 201 -6.76 -0.98 -15.73
CA SER A 201 -5.92 -0.17 -14.82
C SER A 201 -4.66 -0.92 -14.38
N VAL A 202 -4.80 -2.20 -14.04
CA VAL A 202 -3.66 -3.07 -13.68
C VAL A 202 -2.70 -3.20 -14.86
N VAL A 203 -3.22 -3.48 -16.06
CA VAL A 203 -2.41 -3.59 -17.29
C VAL A 203 -1.70 -2.27 -17.59
N LEU A 204 -2.41 -1.14 -17.50
CA LEU A 204 -1.86 0.19 -17.76
C LEU A 204 -0.72 0.53 -16.78
N TYR A 205 -0.92 0.27 -15.50
CA TYR A 205 0.09 0.51 -14.47
C TYR A 205 1.37 -0.31 -14.73
N PHE A 206 1.24 -1.62 -14.96
CA PHE A 206 2.40 -2.48 -15.23
C PHE A 206 3.08 -2.16 -16.56
N SER A 207 2.31 -1.78 -17.59
CA SER A 207 2.85 -1.36 -18.88
C SER A 207 3.63 -0.04 -18.77
N ALA A 208 3.09 0.94 -18.03
CA ALA A 208 3.78 2.21 -17.78
C ALA A 208 5.10 1.99 -17.03
N LEU A 209 5.09 1.16 -15.99
CA LEU A 209 6.32 0.79 -15.26
C LEU A 209 7.34 0.09 -16.16
N TRP A 210 6.88 -0.81 -17.04
CA TRP A 210 7.73 -1.52 -17.98
C TRP A 210 8.39 -0.56 -18.98
N LEU A 211 7.63 0.38 -19.55
CA LEU A 211 8.13 1.43 -20.45
C LEU A 211 9.12 2.38 -19.75
N MET A 212 8.89 2.70 -18.47
CA MET A 212 9.82 3.49 -17.65
C MET A 212 11.07 2.69 -17.22
N GLY A 213 11.28 1.49 -17.76
CA GLY A 213 12.49 0.70 -17.56
C GLY A 213 12.57 -0.01 -16.20
N LEU A 214 11.46 -0.15 -15.48
CA LEU A 214 11.41 -0.95 -14.25
C LEU A 214 11.34 -2.44 -14.61
N ARG A 215 12.49 -3.04 -14.95
CA ARG A 215 12.58 -4.49 -15.13
C ARG A 215 12.47 -5.20 -13.77
N ILE A 216 11.36 -5.91 -13.56
CA ILE A 216 11.12 -6.81 -12.41
C ILE A 216 12.28 -7.82 -12.24
N LYS A 217 13.03 -8.11 -13.31
CA LYS A 217 14.22 -8.99 -13.28
C LYS A 217 15.41 -8.47 -12.45
N HIS A 218 15.49 -7.20 -12.08
CA HIS A 218 16.52 -6.70 -11.14
C HIS A 218 16.22 -7.02 -9.65
N PHE A 219 15.07 -7.63 -9.38
CA PHE A 219 14.58 -7.93 -8.03
C PHE A 219 14.72 -9.42 -7.68
N ARG A 220 15.34 -10.26 -8.52
CA ARG A 220 15.75 -11.60 -8.07
C ARG A 220 17.00 -11.43 -7.22
N VAL A 221 16.92 -11.81 -5.94
CA VAL A 221 18.13 -12.16 -5.19
C VAL A 221 18.82 -13.22 -6.03
N GLN A 222 19.99 -12.89 -6.55
CA GLN A 222 20.79 -13.75 -7.40
C GLN A 222 21.27 -14.89 -6.49
N ASP A 223 20.56 -16.01 -6.53
CA ASP A 223 21.11 -17.27 -6.05
C ASP A 223 22.24 -17.64 -7.02
N GLU A 224 23.47 -17.20 -6.71
CA GLU A 224 24.68 -17.76 -7.31
C GLU A 224 24.84 -19.21 -6.80
N THR A 225 24.14 -20.13 -7.43
CA THR A 225 24.45 -21.57 -7.41
C THR A 225 25.37 -21.94 -8.56
N ASP A 226 26.40 -21.13 -8.85
CA ASP A 226 27.30 -21.41 -9.97
C ASP A 226 28.75 -20.94 -9.73
N SER A 227 29.40 -21.45 -8.68
CA SER A 227 30.88 -21.49 -8.62
C SER A 227 31.47 -22.51 -7.63
N ARG A 228 30.74 -23.59 -7.29
CA ARG A 228 31.29 -24.69 -6.44
C ARG A 228 31.36 -26.05 -7.12
N SER A 229 31.22 -26.10 -8.44
CA SER A 229 31.49 -27.31 -9.22
C SER A 229 32.16 -26.95 -10.55
N SER A 230 33.46 -26.72 -10.51
CA SER A 230 34.46 -26.99 -11.55
C SER A 230 35.84 -26.67 -10.98
#